data_AF-A0A4U2Y9N2-F1
#
_entry.id   AF-A0A4U2Y9N2-F1
#
_cell.length_a   1.000
_cell.length_b   1.000
_cell.length_c   1.000
_cell.angle_alpha   90.00
_cell.angle_beta   90.00
_cell.angle_gamma   90.00
#
_symmetry.space_group_name_H-M   'P 1'
#
loop_
_entity.id
_entity.type
_entity.pdbx_description
1 polymer ?
#
loop_
_entity_poly.entity_id
_entity_poly.type
_entity_poly.pdbx_seq_one_letter_code
_entity_poly.pdbx_strand_id
1 'polypeptide(L)'
;MMNNVTRYNFILYGLKKADFKRFDQIFLEKLSENLIADGIEQSLIQKYLYHAGEATFTQTSDRSIISQWNDTILLARYDMENNVREIGVEELNQINRLSNRHPMSKLPQIFPRDEMQHALENLSMANT
;
A
#
# COMPACT_ATOMS: atom_id res chain seq x y z
N MET A 1 1.99 3.19 -5.20
CA MET A 1 1.28 4.08 -4.26
C MET A 1 1.87 3.90 -2.88
N MET A 2 1.91 4.93 -2.03
CA MET A 2 2.42 4.80 -0.66
C MET A 2 1.62 5.70 0.30
N ASN A 3 1.32 5.19 1.48
CA ASN A 3 0.75 5.93 2.59
C ASN A 3 1.84 6.74 3.32
N ASN A 4 1.63 8.05 3.51
CA ASN A 4 2.63 8.94 4.11
C ASN A 4 2.82 8.77 5.62
N VAL A 5 1.94 8.07 6.32
CA VAL A 5 2.05 7.81 7.76
C VAL A 5 2.69 6.44 7.97
N THR A 6 2.06 5.39 7.43
CA THR A 6 2.43 4.01 7.70
C THR A 6 3.52 3.48 6.75
N ARG A 7 3.82 4.22 5.66
CA ARG A 7 4.63 3.76 4.52
C ARG A 7 4.07 2.52 3.80
N TYR A 8 2.86 2.08 4.17
CA TYR A 8 2.20 0.99 3.48
C TYR A 8 2.07 1.32 2.01
N ASN A 9 2.54 0.44 1.15
CA ASN A 9 2.70 0.72 -0.26
C ASN A 9 2.36 -0.50 -1.11
N PHE A 10 1.92 -0.24 -2.33
CA PHE A 10 1.62 -1.29 -3.30
C PHE A 10 1.70 -0.73 -4.72
N ILE A 11 1.98 -1.60 -5.67
CA ILE A 11 2.11 -1.32 -7.08
C ILE A 11 0.79 -1.63 -7.77
N LEU A 12 0.33 -0.66 -8.56
CA LEU A 12 -0.74 -0.85 -9.52
C LEU A 12 -0.09 -1.01 -10.89
N TYR A 13 -0.25 -2.18 -11.51
CA TYR A 13 0.32 -2.49 -12.83
C TYR A 13 -0.77 -2.63 -13.89
N GLY A 14 -0.42 -2.39 -15.16
CA GLY A 14 -1.32 -2.64 -16.30
C GLY A 14 -2.45 -1.62 -16.50
N LEU A 15 -2.43 -0.48 -15.80
CA LEU A 15 -3.44 0.56 -15.94
C LEU A 15 -3.46 1.16 -17.35
N LYS A 16 -4.65 1.25 -17.94
CA LYS A 16 -4.93 1.86 -19.24
C LYS A 16 -5.50 3.26 -19.08
N LYS A 17 -5.47 4.06 -20.15
CA LYS A 17 -6.04 5.43 -20.15
C LYS A 17 -7.50 5.50 -19.68
N ALA A 18 -8.30 4.48 -19.99
CA ALA A 18 -9.70 4.43 -19.57
C ALA A 18 -9.87 4.25 -18.05
N ASP A 19 -8.93 3.54 -17.41
CA ASP A 19 -8.97 3.25 -15.97
C ASP A 19 -8.79 4.52 -15.15
N PHE A 20 -8.04 5.49 -15.67
CA PHE A 20 -7.86 6.79 -15.02
C PHE A 20 -9.15 7.61 -14.86
N LYS A 21 -10.23 7.28 -15.58
CA LYS A 21 -11.56 7.91 -15.37
C LYS A 21 -12.26 7.46 -14.10
N ARG A 22 -11.81 6.36 -13.49
CA ARG A 22 -12.34 5.74 -12.25
C ARG A 22 -11.21 5.29 -11.33
N PHE A 23 -10.13 6.07 -11.34
CA PHE A 23 -8.88 5.69 -10.67
C PHE A 23 -9.03 5.59 -9.15
N ASP A 24 -9.84 6.48 -8.58
CA ASP A 24 -10.25 6.47 -7.18
C ASP A 24 -10.88 5.12 -6.79
N GLN A 25 -11.83 4.62 -7.58
CA GLN A 25 -12.51 3.35 -7.34
C GLN A 25 -11.52 2.18 -7.42
N ILE A 26 -10.72 2.14 -8.50
CA ILE A 26 -9.69 1.11 -8.69
C ILE A 26 -8.67 1.12 -7.55
N PHE A 27 -8.26 2.32 -7.11
CA PHE A 27 -7.32 2.46 -6.01
C PHE A 27 -7.89 1.89 -4.70
N LEU A 28 -9.13 2.23 -4.34
CA LEU A 28 -9.77 1.74 -3.12
C LEU A 28 -9.99 0.22 -3.15
N GLU A 29 -10.43 -0.32 -4.29
CA GLU A 29 -10.57 -1.77 -4.50
C GLU A 29 -9.22 -2.48 -4.30
N LYS A 30 -8.17 -1.99 -4.96
CA LYS A 30 -6.84 -2.61 -4.88
C LYS A 30 -6.19 -2.44 -3.51
N LEU A 31 -6.43 -1.32 -2.83
CA LEU A 31 -6.03 -1.14 -1.44
C LEU A 31 -6.68 -2.19 -0.55
N SER A 32 -8.00 -2.39 -0.66
CA SER A 32 -8.72 -3.41 0.11
C SER A 32 -8.19 -4.81 -0.17
N GLU A 33 -7.98 -5.17 -1.44
CA GLU A 33 -7.43 -6.47 -1.83
C GLU A 33 -6.04 -6.72 -1.21
N ASN A 34 -5.14 -5.73 -1.25
CA ASN A 34 -3.80 -5.86 -0.69
C ASN A 34 -3.84 -6.00 0.84
N LEU A 35 -4.67 -5.22 1.53
CA LEU A 35 -4.82 -5.32 2.99
C LEU A 35 -5.38 -6.69 3.41
N ILE A 36 -6.37 -7.23 2.68
CA ILE A 36 -6.89 -8.59 2.90
C ILE A 36 -5.78 -9.62 2.66
N ALA A 37 -5.01 -9.49 1.58
CA ALA A 37 -3.90 -10.39 1.28
C ALA A 37 -2.78 -10.35 2.33
N ASP A 38 -2.62 -9.23 3.04
CA ASP A 38 -1.73 -9.08 4.20
C ASP A 38 -2.33 -9.60 5.52
N GLY A 39 -3.53 -10.20 5.47
CA GLY A 39 -4.19 -10.82 6.62
C GLY A 39 -4.85 -9.82 7.56
N ILE A 40 -5.18 -8.61 7.08
CA ILE A 40 -5.90 -7.62 7.88
C ILE A 40 -7.40 -7.94 7.85
N GLU A 41 -8.01 -7.92 9.03
CA GLU A 41 -9.43 -8.19 9.21
C GLU A 41 -10.32 -7.28 8.37
N GLN A 42 -11.30 -7.88 7.69
CA GLN A 42 -12.18 -7.14 6.76
C GLN A 42 -12.96 -6.03 7.46
N SER A 43 -13.33 -6.22 8.73
CA SER A 43 -14.02 -5.23 9.56
C SER A 43 -13.19 -3.96 9.77
N LEU A 44 -11.88 -4.09 9.97
CA LEU A 44 -10.96 -2.96 10.13
C LEU A 44 -10.80 -2.18 8.82
N ILE A 45 -10.71 -2.90 7.70
CA ILE A 45 -10.59 -2.30 6.37
C ILE A 45 -11.86 -1.51 6.04
N GLN A 46 -13.04 -2.10 6.23
CA GLN A 46 -14.30 -1.41 5.96
C GLN A 46 -14.47 -0.15 6.81
N LYS A 47 -14.12 -0.21 8.10
CA LYS A 47 -14.14 0.95 8.99
C LYS A 47 -13.19 2.04 8.49
N TYR A 48 -11.97 1.69 8.09
CA TYR A 48 -11.01 2.64 7.55
C TYR A 48 -11.51 3.29 6.26
N LEU A 49 -12.00 2.52 5.29
CA LEU A 49 -12.50 3.06 4.02
C LEU A 49 -13.73 3.96 4.24
N TYR A 50 -14.62 3.60 5.18
CA TYR A 50 -15.75 4.45 5.57
C TYR A 50 -15.30 5.81 6.12
N HIS A 51 -14.26 5.83 6.97
CA HIS A 51 -13.73 7.07 7.54
C HIS A 51 -12.84 7.86 6.58
N ALA A 52 -12.14 7.19 5.66
CA ALA A 52 -11.27 7.82 4.68
C ALA A 52 -12.04 8.63 3.64
N GLY A 53 -13.28 8.23 3.32
CA GLY A 53 -14.13 8.91 2.34
C GLY A 53 -13.57 8.79 0.91
N GLU A 54 -13.57 9.89 0.16
CA GLU A 54 -13.09 9.92 -1.22
C GLU A 54 -11.55 9.95 -1.30
N ALA A 55 -10.99 9.13 -2.19
CA ALA A 55 -9.55 9.10 -2.43
C ALA A 55 -9.09 10.39 -3.13
N THR A 56 -8.31 11.22 -2.43
CA THR A 56 -7.68 12.41 -3.01
C THR A 56 -6.20 12.15 -3.31
N PHE A 57 -5.77 12.41 -4.54
CA PHE A 57 -4.38 12.21 -4.98
C PHE A 57 -3.66 13.55 -5.10
N THR A 58 -2.61 13.73 -4.29
CA THR A 58 -1.78 14.93 -4.29
C THR A 58 -0.32 14.57 -4.51
N GLN A 59 0.47 15.53 -5.00
CA GLN A 59 1.92 15.37 -5.06
C GLN A 59 2.48 15.45 -3.64
N THR A 60 3.38 14.52 -3.29
CA THR A 60 4.15 14.61 -2.04
C THR A 60 5.37 15.50 -2.25
N SER A 61 5.63 16.43 -1.33
CA SER A 61 6.81 17.31 -1.33
C SER A 61 7.83 16.94 -0.25
N ASP A 62 7.52 15.95 0.59
CA ASP A 62 8.41 15.47 1.63
C ASP A 62 9.56 14.66 1.02
N ARG A 63 10.76 15.25 1.05
CA ARG A 63 11.98 14.63 0.51
C ARG A 63 12.33 13.30 1.16
N SER A 64 12.03 13.11 2.45
CA SER A 64 12.27 11.84 3.13
C SER A 64 11.32 10.76 2.65
N ILE A 65 10.07 11.11 2.36
CA ILE A 65 9.08 10.19 1.80
C ILE A 65 9.47 9.84 0.36
N ILE A 66 9.85 10.84 -0.45
CA ILE A 66 10.32 10.62 -1.82
C ILE A 66 11.53 9.67 -1.86
N SER A 67 12.51 9.83 -0.96
CA SER A 67 13.67 8.92 -0.88
C SER A 67 13.24 7.48 -0.61
N GLN A 68 12.39 7.25 0.41
CA GLN A 68 11.88 5.91 0.74
C GLN A 68 11.05 5.31 -0.41
N TRP A 69 10.34 6.16 -1.14
CA TRP A 69 9.58 5.72 -2.30
C TRP A 69 10.52 5.24 -3.42
N ASN A 70 11.59 5.98 -3.69
CA ASN A 70 12.61 5.57 -4.66
C ASN A 70 13.28 4.26 -4.25
N ASP A 71 13.58 4.07 -2.97
CA ASP A 71 14.13 2.82 -2.44
C ASP A 71 13.16 1.66 -2.66
N THR A 72 11.87 1.88 -2.38
CA THR A 72 10.80 0.89 -2.63
C THR A 72 10.71 0.53 -4.12
N ILE A 73 10.78 1.52 -5.01
CA ILE A 73 10.76 1.30 -6.46
C ILE A 73 11.98 0.48 -6.90
N LEU A 74 13.17 0.77 -6.36
CA LEU A 74 14.38 0.03 -6.66
C LEU A 74 14.27 -1.44 -6.23
N LEU A 75 13.80 -1.69 -5.00
CA LEU A 75 13.61 -3.04 -4.48
C LEU A 75 12.57 -3.82 -5.27
N ALA A 76 11.44 -3.21 -5.59
CA ALA A 76 10.42 -3.84 -6.41
C ALA A 76 10.93 -4.19 -7.81
N ARG A 77 11.69 -3.28 -8.45
CA ARG A 77 12.32 -3.57 -9.75
C ARG A 77 13.29 -4.74 -9.66
N TYR A 78 14.14 -4.75 -8.63
CA TYR A 78 15.06 -5.86 -8.41
C TYR A 78 14.31 -7.19 -8.25
N ASP A 79 13.23 -7.22 -7.47
CA ASP A 79 12.40 -8.42 -7.28
C ASP A 79 11.73 -8.85 -8.60
N MET A 80 11.15 -7.90 -9.34
CA MET A 80 10.55 -8.15 -10.65
C MET A 80 11.56 -8.74 -11.64
N GLU A 81 12.77 -8.19 -11.72
CA GLU A 81 13.79 -8.62 -12.68
C GLU A 81 14.38 -10.00 -12.35
N ASN A 82 14.47 -10.35 -11.07
CA ASN A 82 15.15 -11.58 -10.63
C ASN A 82 14.18 -12.74 -10.32
N ASN A 83 12.94 -12.44 -9.94
CA ASN A 83 11.99 -13.43 -9.42
C ASN A 83 10.71 -13.56 -10.26
N VAL A 84 10.46 -12.65 -11.21
CA VAL A 84 9.22 -12.65 -12.01
C VAL A 84 9.53 -12.84 -13.50
N ARG A 85 9.04 -13.94 -14.08
CA ARG A 85 9.20 -14.22 -15.52
C ARG A 85 8.13 -13.53 -16.37
N GLU A 86 6.91 -13.48 -15.86
CA GLU A 86 5.77 -12.78 -16.44
C GLU A 86 4.99 -12.14 -15.30
N ILE A 87 4.60 -10.87 -15.44
CA ILE A 87 3.87 -10.15 -14.40
C ILE A 87 2.39 -10.56 -14.46
N GLY A 88 2.02 -11.54 -13.66
CA GLY A 88 0.64 -11.88 -13.35
C GLY A 88 0.14 -11.17 -12.09
N VAL A 89 -1.12 -11.47 -11.73
CA VAL A 89 -1.75 -10.95 -10.51
C VAL A 89 -1.01 -11.44 -9.26
N GLU A 90 -0.57 -12.69 -9.27
CA GLU A 90 0.02 -13.33 -8.09
C GLU A 90 1.46 -12.91 -7.84
N GLU A 91 2.23 -12.72 -8.90
CA GLU A 91 3.57 -12.15 -8.83
C GLU A 91 3.51 -10.69 -8.32
N LEU A 92 2.55 -9.90 -8.81
CA LEU A 92 2.33 -8.53 -8.34
C LEU A 92 1.94 -8.48 -6.87
N ASN A 93 1.03 -9.38 -6.44
CA ASN A 93 0.63 -9.51 -5.04
C ASN A 93 1.85 -9.86 -4.16
N GLN A 94 2.70 -10.78 -4.60
CA GLN A 94 3.91 -11.16 -3.87
C GLN A 94 4.88 -9.98 -3.72
N ILE A 95 5.14 -9.23 -4.80
CA ILE A 95 5.99 -8.02 -4.76
C ILE A 95 5.44 -7.00 -3.77
N ASN A 96 4.12 -6.76 -3.80
CA ASN A 96 3.48 -5.81 -2.89
C ASN A 96 3.62 -6.25 -1.43
N ARG A 97 3.44 -7.53 -1.13
CA ARG A 97 3.63 -8.04 0.25
C ARG A 97 5.08 -7.93 0.69
N LEU A 98 6.04 -8.31 -0.15
CA LEU A 98 7.47 -8.20 0.15
C LEU A 98 7.88 -6.75 0.42
N SER A 99 7.35 -5.81 -0.36
CA SER A 99 7.60 -4.37 -0.18
C SER A 99 7.17 -3.86 1.20
N ASN A 100 6.07 -4.38 1.76
CA ASN A 100 5.61 -4.01 3.11
C ASN A 100 6.27 -4.80 4.25
N ARG A 101 7.19 -5.72 3.93
CA ARG A 101 8.07 -6.42 4.88
C ARG A 101 9.50 -5.88 4.87
N HIS A 102 9.78 -4.84 4.09
CA HIS A 102 11.06 -4.15 4.15
C HIS A 102 11.13 -3.28 5.43
N PRO A 103 12.19 -3.41 6.25
CA PRO A 103 12.30 -2.63 7.48
C PRO A 103 12.53 -1.14 7.19
N MET A 104 11.76 -0.29 7.85
CA MET A 104 11.88 1.17 7.81
C MET A 104 12.04 1.71 9.22
N SER A 105 13.28 1.98 9.63
CA SER A 105 13.66 2.35 11.00
C SER A 105 12.97 3.61 11.57
N LYS A 106 12.32 4.40 10.72
CA LYS A 106 11.52 5.57 11.14
C LYS A 106 10.12 5.19 11.61
N LEU A 107 9.68 3.95 11.41
CA LEU A 107 8.38 3.46 11.84
C LEU A 107 8.48 2.82 13.24
N PRO A 108 7.55 3.13 14.15
CA PRO A 108 7.44 2.45 15.44
C PRO A 108 7.40 0.93 15.32
N GLN A 109 6.59 0.41 14.40
CA GLN A 109 6.45 -1.04 14.19
C GLN A 109 7.52 -1.62 13.25
N ILE A 110 8.50 -0.81 12.81
CA ILE A 110 9.59 -1.15 11.88
C ILE A 110 9.09 -1.49 10.46
N PHE A 111 8.05 -2.31 10.30
CA PHE A 111 7.53 -2.76 9.01
C PHE A 111 6.27 -1.98 8.62
N PRO A 112 6.17 -1.52 7.36
CA PRO A 112 4.98 -0.82 6.87
C PRO A 112 3.66 -1.59 7.05
N ARG A 113 3.69 -2.92 6.87
CA ARG A 113 2.53 -3.79 7.07
C ARG A 113 2.03 -3.72 8.52
N ASP A 114 2.95 -3.80 9.47
CA ASP A 114 2.63 -3.84 10.90
C ASP A 114 2.21 -2.46 11.42
N GLU A 115 2.82 -1.40 10.88
CA GLU A 115 2.41 -0.02 11.15
C GLU A 115 0.98 0.26 10.63
N MET A 116 0.64 -0.27 9.45
CA MET A 116 -0.71 -0.17 8.90
C MET A 116 -1.72 -0.92 9.78
N GLN A 117 -1.41 -2.15 10.18
CA GLN A 117 -2.28 -2.91 11.09
C GLN A 117 -2.52 -2.14 12.39
N HIS A 118 -1.45 -1.67 13.03
CA HIS A 118 -1.55 -0.89 14.27
C HIS A 118 -2.39 0.40 14.09
N ALA A 119 -2.22 1.11 12.98
CA ALA A 119 -3.03 2.29 12.68
C ALA A 119 -4.53 1.97 12.54
N LEU A 120 -4.87 0.87 11.87
CA LEU A 120 -6.24 0.41 11.69
C LEU A 120 -6.88 -0.04 13.01
N GLU A 121 -6.13 -0.73 13.86
CA GLU A 121 -6.57 -1.13 15.20
C GLU A 121 -6.83 0.10 16.09
N ASN A 122 -5.98 1.13 16.04
CA ASN A 122 -6.18 2.37 16.80
C ASN A 122 -7.39 3.18 16.33
N LEU A 123 -7.64 3.22 15.01
CA LEU A 123 -8.90 3.74 14.45
C LEU A 123 -10.12 2.97 14.99
N SER A 124 -9.95 1.68 15.27
CA SER A 124 -11.03 0.85 15.83
C SER A 124 -11.37 1.27 17.27
N MET A 125 -10.34 1.52 18.10
CA MET A 125 -10.46 1.84 19.53
C MET A 125 -10.91 3.29 19.80
N ALA A 126 -10.55 4.25 18.94
CA ALA A 126 -10.91 5.66 19.14
C ALA A 126 -12.42 5.98 19.02
N ASN A 127 -13.23 5.03 18.54
CA ASN A 127 -14.67 5.21 18.34
C ASN A 127 -15.52 4.27 19.23
N THR A 128 -14.94 3.74 20.32
CA THR A 128 -15.65 2.98 21.37
C THR A 128 -15.61 3.79 22.67
#